data_AF-A0A2G5VNW8-F1
#
_entry.id   AF-A0A2G5VNW8-F1
#
_cell.length_a   1.000
_cell.length_b   1.000
_cell.length_c   1.000
_cell.angle_alpha   90.00
_cell.angle_beta   90.00
_cell.angle_gamma   90.00
#
_symmetry.space_group_name_H-M   'P 1'
#
loop_
_entity.id
_entity.type
_entity.pdbx_description
1 polymer ?
#
loop_
_entity_poly.entity_id
_entity_poly.type
_entity_poly.pdbx_seq_one_letter_code
_entity_poly.pdbx_strand_id
1 'polypeptide(L)'
;MKFQFLILLALVGFGASQNQQASALVIKCFKTRFESTRFLGFSEQVLYEARGVLWNPRGCGTPHECFSGILRKIKMSSSPDASKLVAYLDKEFKWCYPMLKRTIVVPD
;
A
#
# COMPACT_ATOMS: atom_id res chain seq x y z
N MET A 1 28.08 -33.78 -11.88
CA MET A 1 26.66 -33.37 -11.76
C MET A 1 26.51 -32.29 -10.68
N LYS A 2 26.90 -31.03 -10.93
CA LYS A 2 26.84 -29.93 -9.93
C LYS A 2 26.45 -28.56 -10.51
N PHE A 3 26.00 -28.49 -11.76
CA PHE A 3 25.74 -27.21 -12.45
C PHE A 3 24.28 -26.74 -12.43
N GLN A 4 23.33 -27.61 -12.06
CA GLN A 4 21.90 -27.29 -12.10
C GLN A 4 21.39 -26.47 -10.89
N PHE A 5 22.12 -26.46 -9.76
CA PHE A 5 21.71 -25.70 -8.56
C PHE A 5 21.94 -24.19 -8.70
N LEU A 6 22.91 -23.76 -9.52
CA LEU A 6 23.21 -22.33 -9.70
C LEU A 6 22.15 -21.60 -10.53
N ILE A 7 21.53 -22.29 -11.49
CA ILE A 7 20.47 -21.71 -12.34
C ILE A 7 19.18 -21.50 -11.53
N LEU A 8 18.86 -22.42 -10.61
CA LEU A 8 17.72 -22.30 -9.70
C LEU A 8 17.85 -21.11 -8.73
N LEU A 9 19.05 -20.86 -8.19
CA LEU A 9 19.29 -19.70 -7.31
C LEU A 9 19.19 -18.36 -8.06
N ALA A 10 19.61 -18.30 -9.33
CA ALA A 10 19.47 -17.10 -10.15
C ALA A 10 18.00 -16.76 -10.41
N LEU A 11 17.16 -17.74 -10.77
CA LEU A 11 15.72 -17.54 -11.03
C LEU A 11 14.96 -17.03 -9.79
N VAL A 12 15.31 -17.49 -8.59
CA VAL A 12 14.69 -17.01 -7.34
C VAL A 12 15.11 -15.57 -7.02
N GLY A 13 16.33 -15.17 -7.38
CA GLY A 13 16.83 -13.80 -7.20
C GLY A 13 16.09 -12.74 -8.05
N PHE A 14 15.72 -13.08 -9.29
CA PHE A 14 14.95 -12.17 -10.15
C PHE A 14 13.49 -12.04 -9.72
N GLY A 15 12.85 -13.13 -9.27
CA GLY A 15 11.47 -13.11 -8.79
C GLY A 15 11.26 -12.27 -7.53
N ALA A 16 12.20 -12.34 -6.56
CA ALA A 16 12.13 -11.52 -5.34
C ALA A 16 12.36 -10.02 -5.62
N SER A 17 13.23 -9.69 -6.57
CA SER A 17 13.53 -8.30 -6.95
C SER A 17 12.34 -7.58 -7.60
N GLN A 18 11.61 -8.25 -8.49
CA GLN A 18 10.40 -7.68 -9.12
C GLN A 18 9.29 -7.40 -8.10
N ASN A 19 9.13 -8.30 -7.11
CA ASN A 19 8.13 -8.15 -6.06
C ASN A 19 8.42 -6.97 -5.11
N GLN A 20 9.72 -6.68 -4.87
CA GLN A 20 10.14 -5.50 -4.10
C GLN A 20 9.89 -4.18 -4.86
N GLN A 21 10.15 -4.14 -6.17
CA GLN A 21 9.89 -2.95 -6.99
C GLN A 21 8.38 -2.67 -7.11
N ALA A 22 7.56 -3.71 -7.29
CA ALA A 22 6.10 -3.62 -7.29
C ALA A 22 5.57 -3.00 -5.99
N SER A 23 6.05 -3.51 -4.85
CA SER A 23 5.68 -3.04 -3.52
C SER A 23 6.06 -1.57 -3.30
N ALA A 24 7.25 -1.16 -3.76
CA ALA A 24 7.72 0.22 -3.66
C ALA A 24 6.86 1.20 -4.49
N LEU A 25 6.48 0.82 -5.71
CA LEU A 25 5.59 1.63 -6.57
C LEU A 25 4.22 1.84 -5.94
N VAL A 26 3.67 0.78 -5.34
CA VAL A 26 2.37 0.82 -4.67
C VAL A 26 2.43 1.70 -3.44
N ILE A 27 3.45 1.54 -2.59
CA ILE A 27 3.66 2.41 -1.42
C ILE A 27 3.79 3.88 -1.84
N LYS A 28 4.53 4.17 -2.93
CA LYS A 28 4.65 5.52 -3.48
C LYS A 28 3.30 6.07 -3.92
N CYS A 29 2.49 5.28 -4.63
CA CYS A 29 1.15 5.68 -5.06
C CYS A 29 0.24 6.00 -3.86
N PHE A 30 0.22 5.13 -2.85
CA PHE A 30 -0.54 5.35 -1.61
C PHE A 30 -0.11 6.66 -0.93
N LYS A 31 1.20 6.92 -0.84
CA LYS A 31 1.73 8.14 -0.22
C LYS A 31 1.33 9.39 -0.98
N THR A 32 1.48 9.41 -2.30
CA THR A 32 1.08 10.55 -3.14
C THR A 32 -0.42 10.84 -3.04
N ARG A 33 -1.24 9.78 -3.09
CA ARG A 33 -2.71 9.93 -2.95
C ARG A 33 -3.09 10.40 -1.55
N PHE A 34 -2.41 9.92 -0.51
CA PHE A 34 -2.63 10.42 0.85
C PHE A 34 -2.24 11.89 1.00
N GLU A 35 -1.10 12.32 0.47
CA GLU A 35 -0.68 13.72 0.56
C GLU A 35 -1.66 14.67 -0.14
N SER A 36 -2.35 14.21 -1.19
CA SER A 36 -3.41 14.98 -1.84
C SER A 36 -4.61 15.28 -0.92
N THR A 37 -4.84 14.47 0.13
CA THR A 37 -5.97 14.69 1.05
C THR A 37 -5.83 15.96 1.87
N ARG A 38 -4.60 16.49 2.05
CA ARG A 38 -4.37 17.75 2.76
C ARG A 38 -5.03 18.95 2.07
N PHE A 39 -5.30 18.85 0.77
CA PHE A 39 -5.95 19.91 -0.02
C PHE A 39 -7.48 19.81 -0.04
N LEU A 40 -8.06 18.81 0.62
CA LEU A 40 -9.51 18.52 0.57
C LEU A 40 -10.29 19.02 1.80
N GLY A 41 -9.63 19.75 2.70
CA GLY A 41 -10.28 20.36 3.86
C GLY A 41 -10.63 19.39 4.99
N PHE A 42 -10.03 18.20 5.03
CA PHE A 42 -10.14 17.32 6.19
C PHE A 42 -9.41 17.91 7.40
N SER A 43 -9.92 17.66 8.62
CA SER A 43 -9.26 18.09 9.85
C SER A 43 -7.83 17.53 9.99
N GLU A 44 -6.88 18.33 10.47
CA GLU A 44 -5.50 17.87 10.65
C GLU A 44 -5.40 16.68 11.62
N GLN A 45 -6.29 16.61 12.61
CA GLN A 45 -6.37 15.49 13.55
C GLN A 45 -6.65 14.16 12.83
N VAL A 46 -7.65 14.11 11.95
CA VAL A 46 -7.99 12.86 11.25
C VAL A 46 -6.90 12.45 10.27
N LEU A 47 -6.21 13.43 9.67
CA LEU A 47 -5.06 13.18 8.79
C LEU A 47 -3.85 12.66 9.58
N TYR A 48 -3.62 13.17 10.78
CA TYR A 48 -2.56 12.70 11.67
C TYR A 48 -2.81 11.25 12.12
N GLU A 49 -4.03 10.96 12.57
CA GLU A 49 -4.43 9.60 12.96
C GLU A 49 -4.33 8.62 11.78
N ALA A 50 -4.85 9.00 10.60
CA ALA A 50 -4.76 8.20 9.40
C ALA A 50 -3.31 7.95 8.97
N ARG A 51 -2.43 8.96 9.08
CA ARG A 51 -1.00 8.84 8.80
C ARG A 51 -0.33 7.83 9.74
N GLY A 52 -0.64 7.91 11.03
CA GLY A 52 -0.11 6.99 12.04
C GLY A 52 -0.49 5.54 11.75
N VAL A 53 -1.73 5.30 11.31
CA VAL A 53 -2.22 3.95 11.01
C VAL A 53 -1.72 3.44 9.64
N LEU A 54 -1.62 4.32 8.63
CA LEU A 54 -1.18 3.96 7.28
C LEU A 54 0.31 3.62 7.20
N TRP A 55 1.16 4.37 7.90
CA TRP A 55 2.62 4.21 7.82
C TRP A 55 3.23 3.43 8.98
N ASN A 56 2.44 3.12 10.00
CA ASN A 56 2.85 2.22 11.07
C ASN A 56 1.80 1.11 11.28
N PRO A 57 1.60 0.23 10.27
CA PRO A 57 0.65 -0.84 10.39
C PRO A 57 1.21 -1.91 11.35
N ARG A 58 0.87 -1.81 12.64
CA ARG A 58 1.31 -2.77 13.67
C ARG A 58 1.02 -4.22 13.23
N GLY A 59 2.08 -5.01 13.01
CA GLY A 59 1.99 -6.45 12.75
C GLY A 59 1.50 -6.83 11.36
N CYS A 60 1.45 -5.86 10.46
CA CYS A 60 1.01 -6.01 9.09
C CYS A 60 2.18 -5.62 8.20
N GLY A 61 2.58 -6.46 7.25
CA GLY A 61 3.73 -6.20 6.38
C GLY A 61 3.65 -4.85 5.66
N THR A 62 2.88 -4.80 4.57
CA THR A 62 2.83 -3.62 3.70
C THR A 62 1.48 -2.90 3.74
N PRO A 63 1.41 -1.57 3.49
CA PRO A 63 0.18 -0.79 3.58
C PRO A 63 -0.98 -1.32 2.73
N HIS A 64 -0.69 -1.95 1.59
CA HIS A 64 -1.72 -2.47 0.69
C HIS A 64 -2.40 -3.74 1.24
N GLU A 65 -1.66 -4.59 1.96
CA GLU A 65 -2.17 -5.82 2.58
C GLU A 65 -3.14 -5.51 3.72
N CYS A 66 -2.94 -4.39 4.41
CA CYS A 66 -3.71 -4.06 5.61
C CYS A 66 -4.59 -2.85 5.45
N PHE A 67 -4.69 -2.36 4.23
CA PHE A 67 -5.50 -1.20 3.92
C PHE A 67 -6.93 -1.34 4.46
N SER A 68 -7.55 -2.51 4.31
CA SER A 68 -8.89 -2.78 4.87
C SER A 68 -8.96 -2.61 6.39
N GLY A 69 -7.95 -3.11 7.12
CA GLY A 69 -7.83 -2.95 8.56
C GLY A 69 -7.52 -1.51 8.97
N ILE A 70 -6.74 -0.80 8.16
CA ILE A 70 -6.39 0.61 8.35
C ILE A 70 -7.64 1.48 8.18
N LEU A 71 -8.43 1.27 7.11
CA LEU A 71 -9.70 1.96 6.91
C LEU A 71 -10.67 1.72 8.07
N ARG A 72 -10.74 0.49 8.59
CA ARG A 72 -11.57 0.18 9.77
C ARG A 72 -11.12 0.96 11.00
N LYS A 73 -9.81 1.04 11.27
CA LYS A 73 -9.25 1.82 12.39
C LYS A 73 -9.53 3.31 12.25
N ILE A 74 -9.36 3.87 11.05
CA ILE A 74 -9.68 5.28 10.81
C ILE A 74 -11.18 5.51 11.00
N LYS A 75 -12.05 4.60 10.54
CA LYS A 75 -13.51 4.72 10.74
C LYS A 75 -13.93 4.70 12.22
N MET A 76 -13.14 4.06 13.08
CA MET A 76 -13.34 4.02 14.53
C MET A 76 -12.78 5.25 15.27
N SER A 77 -12.11 6.16 14.56
CA SER A 77 -11.72 7.47 15.09
C SER A 77 -12.94 8.24 15.58
N SER A 78 -12.74 9.03 16.65
CA SER A 78 -13.74 9.98 17.15
C SER A 78 -13.89 11.22 16.26
N SER A 79 -13.10 11.36 15.19
CA SER A 79 -13.21 12.50 14.28
C SER A 79 -14.51 12.46 13.46
N PRO A 80 -15.25 13.58 13.37
CA PRO A 80 -16.47 13.66 12.57
C PRO A 80 -16.21 13.44 11.07
N ASP A 81 -14.98 13.67 10.60
CA ASP A 81 -14.59 13.51 9.20
C ASP A 81 -14.09 12.10 8.85
N ALA A 82 -13.91 11.22 9.85
CA ALA A 82 -13.32 9.90 9.69
C ALA A 82 -14.01 9.07 8.61
N SER A 83 -15.34 9.06 8.59
CA SER A 83 -16.11 8.30 7.60
C SER A 83 -15.94 8.84 6.17
N LYS A 84 -15.86 10.17 6.01
CA LYS A 84 -15.64 10.81 4.70
C LYS A 84 -14.21 10.55 4.21
N LEU A 85 -13.23 10.64 5.11
CA LEU A 85 -11.84 10.33 4.78
C LEU A 85 -11.69 8.87 4.36
N VAL A 86 -12.33 7.92 5.06
CA VAL A 86 -12.30 6.49 4.69
C VAL A 86 -12.88 6.25 3.30
N ALA A 87 -14.01 6.86 2.97
CA ALA A 87 -14.61 6.74 1.64
C ALA A 87 -13.71 7.31 0.55
N TYR A 88 -13.05 8.45 0.81
CA TYR A 88 -12.10 9.05 -0.11
C TYR A 88 -10.86 8.17 -0.30
N LEU A 89 -10.24 7.71 0.79
CA LEU A 89 -9.07 6.84 0.75
C LEU A 89 -9.37 5.53 0.03
N ASP A 90 -10.51 4.89 0.29
CA ASP A 90 -10.93 3.66 -0.41
C ASP A 90 -11.00 3.89 -1.92
N LYS A 91 -11.61 4.99 -2.36
CA LYS A 91 -11.72 5.36 -3.77
C LYS A 91 -10.36 5.64 -4.41
N GLU A 92 -9.52 6.47 -3.77
CA GLU A 92 -8.23 6.86 -4.34
C GLU A 92 -7.24 5.70 -4.36
N PHE A 93 -7.21 4.88 -3.32
CA PHE A 93 -6.20 3.84 -3.20
C PHE A 93 -6.56 2.61 -4.05
N LYS A 94 -7.84 2.43 -4.40
CA LYS A 94 -8.28 1.49 -5.46
C LYS A 94 -7.48 1.67 -6.76
N TRP A 95 -7.05 2.89 -7.10
CA TRP A 95 -6.22 3.15 -8.29
C TRP A 95 -4.77 2.67 -8.17
N CYS A 96 -4.28 2.42 -6.95
CA CYS A 96 -2.92 1.94 -6.73
C CYS A 96 -2.81 0.41 -6.83
N TYR A 97 -3.91 -0.34 -6.62
CA TYR A 97 -3.91 -1.81 -6.67
C TYR A 97 -3.62 -2.42 -8.06
N PRO A 98 -4.08 -1.86 -9.19
CA PRO A 98 -3.69 -2.37 -10.51
C PRO A 98 -2.17 -2.38 -10.76
N MET A 99 -1.40 -1.55 -10.04
CA MET A 99 0.07 -1.55 -10.11
C MET A 99 0.68 -2.83 -9.54
N LEU A 100 0.02 -3.51 -8.58
CA LEU A 100 0.41 -4.83 -8.07
C LEU A 100 0.22 -5.92 -9.13
N LYS A 101 -0.84 -5.83 -9.93
CA LYS A 101 -1.16 -6.86 -10.94
C LYS A 101 -0.23 -6.82 -12.14
N ARG A 102 0.22 -5.64 -12.56
CA ARG A 102 1.09 -5.50 -13.75
C ARG A 102 2.51 -6.03 -13.56
N THR A 103 2.98 -6.17 -12.33
CA THR A 103 4.33 -6.65 -12.02
C THR A 103 4.40 -8.16 -11.84
N ILE A 104 3.26 -8.86 -11.82
CA ILE A 104 3.17 -10.33 -11.74
C ILE A 104 3.06 -10.95 -13.14
N VAL A 105 2.81 -10.15 -14.18
CA VAL A 105 2.82 -10.63 -15.58
C VAL A 105 4.27 -10.73 -16.05
N VAL A 106 4.85 -11.90 -15.82
CA VAL A 106 6.01 -12.41 -16.55
C VAL A 106 5.72 -12.27 -18.06
N PRO A 107 6.63 -11.68 -18.86
CA PRO A 107 6.50 -11.73 -20.31
C PRO A 107 6.60 -13.18 -20.78
N ASP A 108 5.60 -13.63 -21.55
CA ASP A 108 5.63 -14.87 -22.35
C ASP A 108 6.88 -14.91 -23.25
#